data_AF-A0A3L7W7N4-F1
#
_entry.id   AF-A0A3L7W7N4-F1
#
_cell.length_a   1.000
_cell.length_b   1.000
_cell.length_c   1.000
_cell.angle_alpha   90.00
_cell.angle_beta   90.00
_cell.angle_gamma   90.00
#
_symmetry.space_group_name_H-M   'P 1'
#
loop_
_entity.id
_entity.type
_entity.pdbx_description
1 polymer ?
#
loop_
_entity_poly.entity_id
_entity_poly.type
_entity_poly.pdbx_seq_one_letter_code
_entity_poly.pdbx_strand_id
1 'polypeptide(L)' 'ALAGALVCEAGGSLSNLATAAREARIPTIVGASRATWAIEDGDMLTVDGGTGMVLVHEGSHRREERTPELATAS' A
#
# COMPACT_ATOMS: atom_id res chain seq x y z
N ALA A 1 -14.06 -6.96 -7.84
CA ALA A 1 -12.97 -7.67 -7.15
C ALA A 1 -13.06 -7.34 -5.66
N LEU A 2 -12.83 -8.31 -4.77
CA LEU A 2 -12.68 -8.05 -3.34
C LEU A 2 -11.18 -7.78 -3.08
N ALA A 3 -10.86 -6.73 -2.32
CA ALA A 3 -9.48 -6.43 -1.95
C ALA A 3 -8.91 -7.55 -1.05
N GLY A 4 -7.59 -7.80 -1.13
CA GLY A 4 -6.91 -8.80 -0.29
C GLY A 4 -6.47 -8.29 1.09
N ALA A 5 -6.27 -6.97 1.22
CA ALA A 5 -5.96 -6.27 2.46
C ALA A 5 -6.31 -4.78 2.31
N LEU A 6 -6.46 -4.07 3.43
CA LEU A 6 -6.61 -2.61 3.49
C LEU A 6 -5.42 -2.00 4.23
N VAL A 7 -4.73 -1.05 3.60
CA VAL A 7 -3.71 -0.20 4.24
C VAL A 7 -4.09 1.24 4.00
N CYS A 8 -4.28 2.02 5.06
CA CYS A 8 -4.70 3.41 4.93
C CYS A 8 -3.93 4.31 5.91
N GLU A 9 -3.52 5.49 5.45
CA GLU A 9 -2.86 6.49 6.28
C GLU A 9 -3.85 7.28 7.14
N ALA A 10 -5.12 7.33 6.71
CA ALA A 10 -6.17 8.11 7.34
C ALA A 10 -7.18 7.21 8.08
N GLY A 11 -7.77 7.76 9.14
CA GLY A 11 -8.74 7.06 9.98
C GLY A 11 -8.11 6.26 11.11
N GLY A 12 -8.93 5.96 12.12
CA GLY A 12 -8.55 5.12 13.26
C GLY A 12 -9.18 3.73 13.19
N SER A 13 -8.83 2.87 14.15
CA SER A 13 -9.25 1.46 14.24
C SER A 13 -10.77 1.24 14.31
N LEU A 14 -11.56 2.30 14.52
CA LEU A 14 -13.03 2.31 14.59
C LEU A 14 -13.68 3.15 13.46
N SER A 15 -12.93 3.54 12.44
CA SER A 15 -13.47 4.29 11.30
C SER A 15 -14.38 3.43 10.43
N ASN A 16 -15.22 4.06 9.60
CA ASN A 16 -16.07 3.36 8.63
C ASN A 16 -15.25 2.43 7.72
N LEU A 17 -14.03 2.83 7.36
CA LEU A 17 -13.10 1.99 6.58
C LEU A 17 -12.67 0.74 7.36
N ALA A 18 -12.32 0.89 8.64
CA ALA A 18 -11.93 -0.23 9.49
C ALA A 18 -13.10 -1.21 9.71
N THR A 19 -14.32 -0.72 9.88
CA THR A 19 -15.53 -1.54 10.01
C THR A 19 -15.81 -2.31 8.72
N ALA A 20 -15.82 -1.64 7.57
CA ALA A 20 -16.05 -2.29 6.27
C ALA A 20 -15.00 -3.37 5.97
N ALA A 21 -13.72 -3.13 6.31
CA ALA A 21 -12.66 -4.10 6.11
C ALA A 21 -12.75 -5.30 7.08
N ARG A 22 -13.22 -5.10 8.32
CA ARG A 22 -13.56 -6.19 9.25
C ARG A 22 -14.70 -7.06 8.73
N GLU A 23 -15.75 -6.44 8.19
CA GLU A 23 -16.88 -7.16 7.57
C GLU A 23 -16.43 -7.96 6.34
N ALA A 24 -15.49 -7.41 5.56
CA ALA A 24 -14.85 -8.08 4.44
C ALA A 24 -13.89 -9.21 4.87
N ARG A 25 -13.58 -9.34 6.18
CA ARG A 25 -12.66 -10.34 6.76
C ARG A 25 -11.26 -10.31 6.14
N ILE A 26 -10.75 -9.11 5.88
CA ILE A 26 -9.40 -8.90 5.34
C ILE A 26 -8.46 -8.25 6.37
N PRO A 27 -7.15 -8.51 6.29
CA PRO A 27 -6.16 -7.78 7.08
C PRO A 27 -6.30 -6.27 6.85
N THR A 28 -6.31 -5.51 7.94
CA THR A 28 -6.62 -4.07 7.92
C THR A 28 -5.64 -3.30 8.78
N ILE A 29 -4.90 -2.37 8.17
CA ILE A 29 -4.03 -1.40 8.83
C ILE A 29 -4.58 0.00 8.57
N VAL A 30 -4.77 0.77 9.63
CA VAL A 30 -5.20 2.18 9.58
C VAL A 30 -4.21 3.04 10.35
N GLY A 31 -4.02 4.28 9.91
CA GLY A 31 -2.97 5.15 10.45
C GLY A 31 -1.56 4.75 10.00
N ALA A 32 -1.42 4.01 8.90
CA ALA A 32 -0.14 3.61 8.32
C ALA A 32 0.56 4.84 7.71
N SER A 33 1.31 5.57 8.53
CA SER A 33 1.95 6.82 8.10
C SER A 33 2.95 6.58 6.97
N ARG A 34 2.86 7.37 5.89
CA ARG A 34 3.69 7.26 4.67
C ARG A 34 3.51 5.97 3.88
N ALA A 35 2.46 5.20 4.13
CA ALA A 35 2.20 3.96 3.40
C ALA A 35 2.02 4.20 1.89
N THR A 36 1.34 5.28 1.49
CA THR A 36 1.11 5.59 0.07
C THR A 36 2.37 6.04 -0.66
N TRP A 37 3.38 6.52 0.07
CA TRP A 37 4.66 6.90 -0.50
C TRP A 37 5.62 5.71 -0.61
N ALA A 38 5.47 4.72 0.28
CA ALA A 38 6.34 3.55 0.34
C ALA A 38 5.84 2.35 -0.47
N ILE A 39 4.56 2.34 -0.86
CA ILE A 39 3.92 1.26 -1.61
C ILE A 39 3.62 1.79 -3.01
N GLU A 40 4.17 1.14 -4.02
CA GLU A 40 3.90 1.46 -5.43
C GLU A 40 3.01 0.39 -6.07
N ASP A 41 2.36 0.77 -7.17
CA ASP A 41 1.57 -0.17 -7.96
C ASP A 41 2.47 -1.30 -8.49
N GLY A 42 2.05 -2.55 -8.26
CA GLY A 42 2.81 -3.73 -8.64
C GLY A 42 3.65 -4.32 -7.50
N ASP A 43 3.75 -3.64 -6.36
CA ASP A 43 4.38 -4.22 -5.17
C ASP A 43 3.58 -5.39 -4.61
N MET A 44 4.31 -6.41 -4.18
CA MET A 44 3.74 -7.54 -3.46
C MET A 44 3.80 -7.24 -1.97
N LEU A 45 2.66 -7.26 -1.29
CA LEU A 45 2.58 -6.91 0.12
C LEU A 45 2.27 -8.12 0.99
N THR A 46 2.93 -8.22 2.14
CA THR A 46 2.47 -9.03 3.27
C THR A 46 1.89 -8.11 4.33
N VAL A 47 0.61 -8.30 4.67
CA VAL A 47 -0.11 -7.47 5.64
C VAL A 47 -0.55 -8.33 6.80
N ASP A 48 -0.12 -7.99 8.00
CA ASP A 48 -0.54 -8.61 9.26
C ASP A 48 -1.36 -7.61 10.08
N GLY A 49 -2.69 -7.76 10.01
CA GLY A 49 -3.63 -6.93 10.76
C GLY A 49 -3.61 -7.14 12.28
N GLY A 50 -3.00 -8.22 12.77
CA GLY A 50 -2.89 -8.50 14.20
C GLY A 50 -1.74 -7.75 14.86
N THR A 51 -0.58 -7.71 14.20
CA THR A 51 0.62 -7.01 14.70
C THR A 51 0.70 -5.56 14.25
N GLY A 52 -0.04 -5.17 13.22
CA GLY A 52 0.04 -3.83 12.64
C GLY A 52 1.10 -3.70 11.54
N MET A 53 1.66 -4.81 11.06
CA MET A 53 2.84 -4.83 10.20
C MET A 53 2.45 -4.91 8.71
N VAL A 54 3.15 -4.12 7.89
CA VAL A 54 3.14 -4.22 6.42
C VAL A 54 4.58 -4.44 5.95
N LEU A 55 4.80 -5.49 5.18
CA LEU A 55 6.07 -5.76 4.50
C LEU A 55 5.87 -5.58 3.00
N VAL A 56 6.69 -4.72 2.41
CA VAL A 56 6.73 -4.51 0.96
C VAL A 56 7.80 -5.44 0.39
N HIS A 57 7.39 -6.33 -0.50
CA HIS A 57 8.29 -7.12 -1.33
C HIS A 57 8.34 -6.40 -2.67
N GLU A 58 9.50 -5.86 -3.04
CA GLU A 58 9.68 -5.16 -4.32
C GLU A 58 9.09 -6.04 -5.43
N GLY A 59 8.07 -5.50 -6.12
CA GLY A 59 7.50 -6.17 -7.27
C GLY A 59 8.60 -6.37 -8.31
N SER A 60 8.65 -7.55 -8.94
CA SER A 60 9.60 -7.85 -10.01
C SER A 60 9.31 -7.09 -11.32
N HIS A 61 9.11 -5.77 -11.21
CA HIS A 61 9.08 -4.83 -12.33
C HIS A 61 10.53 -4.47 -12.66
N ARG A 62 11.08 -5.26 -13.60
CA ARG A 62 12.29 -4.90 -14.35
C ARG A 62 12.19 -3.42 -14.73
N ARG A 63 13.17 -2.62 -14.31
CA ARG A 63 13.39 -1.25 -14.75
C ARG A 63 13.34 -1.18 -16.27
N GLU A 64 12.22 -0.80 -16.85
CA GLU A 64 12.11 -0.35 -18.23
C GLU A 64 11.40 1.01 -18.18
N GLU A 65 12.08 2.01 -18.70
CA GLU A 65 11.59 3.37 -18.99
C GLU A 65 11.22 4.29 -17.81
N ARG A 66 12.26 4.78 -17.14
CA ARG A 66 12.38 6.23 -16.93
C ARG A 66 13.61 6.72 -17.67
N THR A 67 13.46 6.97 -18.97
CA THR A 67 14.38 7.84 -19.71
C THR A 67 14.51 9.14 -18.92
N PRO A 68 15.73 9.61 -18.59
CA PRO A 68 15.90 10.93 -18.01
C PRO A 68 15.37 11.96 -19.00
N GLU A 69 14.22 12.54 -18.69
CA GLU A 69 13.63 13.64 -19.44
C GLU A 69 14.60 14.83 -19.41
N LEU A 70 15.10 15.19 -20.59
CA LEU A 70 15.79 16.44 -20.93
C LEU A 70 17.14 16.71 -20.23
N ALA A 71 18.15 15.92 -20.60
CA ALA A 71 19.50 16.45 -20.85
C ALA A 71 19.60 17.03 -22.27
N THR A 72 18.89 18.12 -22.55
CA THR A 72 19.03 19.01 -23.73
C THR A 72 18.20 20.26 -23.43
N ALA A 73 18.63 21.50 -23.55
CA ALA A 73 19.87 22.12 -23.97
C ALA A 73 19.80 23.62 -23.59
N SER A 74 20.97 24.22 -23.35
CA SER A 74 21.31 25.65 -23.36
C SER A 74 20.76 26.60 -22.30
#